data_AF-A0A376CVR0-F1
#
_entry.id   AF-A0A376CVR0-F1
#
_cell.length_a   1.000
_cell.length_b   1.000
_cell.length_c   1.000
_cell.angle_alpha   90.00
_cell.angle_beta   90.00
_cell.angle_gamma   90.00
#
_symmetry.space_group_name_H-M   'P 1'
#
loop_
_entity.id
_entity.type
_entity.pdbx_description
1 polymer ?
#
loop_
_entity_poly.entity_id
_entity_poly.type
_entity_poly.pdbx_seq_one_letter_code
_entity_poly.pdbx_strand_id
1 'polypeptide(L)'
;MLPLELDATGARTVKFDVRLGSGRTVHLEAVADPVMAGFNSAIELFRGAEIELNFLTDKAKMAWVLAFPRPGDVRRLVESWLEAIGINRERVDVLFGVVDHLELVEADLQKFYSLDLGSWPRGELSTRRLAVLIEGLRHRPDSLFWAETQSEFDPMSTEAVILAGIFGALTGEPHPLLMARKNREEVAQKAAAMERMTARGLTAGD
;
A
#
# COMPACT_ATOMS: atom_id res chain seq x y z
N MET A 1 -4.08 -2.22 -20.14
CA MET A 1 -3.34 -1.03 -20.61
C MET A 1 -4.19 0.17 -20.23
N LEU A 2 -3.66 1.15 -19.47
CA LEU A 2 -4.42 2.34 -19.09
C LEU A 2 -4.63 3.22 -20.34
N PRO A 3 -5.82 3.82 -20.55
CA PRO A 3 -6.05 4.76 -21.65
C PRO A 3 -5.38 6.10 -21.32
N LEU A 4 -4.11 6.22 -21.71
CA LEU A 4 -3.31 7.41 -21.46
C LEU A 4 -3.35 8.36 -22.65
N GLU A 5 -3.57 9.64 -22.39
CA GLU A 5 -3.43 10.73 -23.36
C GLU A 5 -2.22 11.61 -23.01
N LEU A 6 -1.75 12.43 -23.95
CA LEU A 6 -0.73 13.45 -23.69
C LEU A 6 -1.42 14.81 -23.72
N ASP A 7 -1.27 15.59 -22.66
CA ASP A 7 -1.79 16.95 -22.63
C ASP A 7 -0.87 17.93 -23.38
N ALA A 8 -1.29 19.20 -23.46
CA ALA A 8 -0.55 20.26 -24.13
C ALA A 8 0.84 20.55 -23.51
N THR A 9 1.08 20.07 -22.28
CA THR A 9 2.37 20.19 -21.58
C THR A 9 3.26 18.94 -21.77
N GLY A 10 2.75 17.91 -22.44
CA GLY A 10 3.42 16.62 -22.61
C GLY A 10 3.26 15.69 -21.41
N ALA A 11 2.45 16.06 -20.41
CA ALA A 11 2.14 15.21 -19.29
C ALA A 11 1.15 14.12 -19.73
N ARG A 12 1.37 12.90 -19.23
CA ARG A 12 0.43 11.80 -19.45
C ARG A 12 -0.80 12.04 -18.59
N THR A 13 -1.97 12.03 -19.19
CA THR A 13 -3.25 12.23 -18.51
C THR A 13 -4.15 11.01 -18.61
N VAL A 14 -5.14 10.95 -17.72
CA VAL A 14 -6.22 9.98 -17.70
C VAL A 14 -7.56 10.71 -17.61
N LYS A 15 -8.55 10.21 -18.34
CA LYS A 15 -9.94 10.66 -18.25
C LYS A 15 -10.73 9.77 -17.30
N PHE A 16 -11.58 10.38 -16.49
CA PHE A 16 -12.37 9.66 -15.48
C PHE A 16 -13.63 10.43 -15.11
N ASP A 17 -14.57 9.71 -14.50
CA ASP A 17 -15.88 10.24 -14.14
C ASP A 17 -16.02 10.34 -12.62
N VAL A 18 -16.57 11.46 -12.14
CA VAL A 18 -16.86 11.65 -10.73
C VAL A 18 -18.35 11.83 -10.53
N ARG A 19 -18.94 10.96 -9.69
CA ARG A 19 -20.35 11.07 -9.30
C ARG A 19 -20.50 11.92 -8.03
N LEU A 20 -20.98 13.15 -8.22
CA LEU A 20 -21.19 14.11 -7.14
C LEU A 20 -22.34 13.69 -6.21
N GLY A 21 -22.33 14.20 -4.98
CA GLY A 21 -23.42 14.04 -4.01
C GLY A 21 -24.73 14.69 -4.45
N SER A 22 -24.71 15.55 -5.46
CA SER A 22 -25.89 16.08 -6.15
C SER A 22 -26.54 15.07 -7.11
N GLY A 23 -25.89 13.94 -7.40
CA GLY A 23 -26.33 12.95 -8.38
C GLY A 23 -25.84 13.20 -9.81
N ARG A 24 -25.20 14.35 -10.07
CA ARG A 24 -24.56 14.67 -11.35
C ARG A 24 -23.24 13.92 -11.51
N THR A 25 -22.91 13.55 -12.75
CA THR A 25 -21.58 13.05 -13.11
C THR A 25 -20.79 14.16 -13.81
N VAL A 26 -19.52 14.30 -13.48
CA VAL A 26 -18.59 15.22 -14.12
C VAL A 26 -17.47 14.42 -14.77
N HIS A 27 -17.20 14.70 -16.04
CA HIS A 27 -16.10 14.10 -16.79
C HIS A 27 -14.85 14.97 -16.63
N LEU A 28 -13.79 14.39 -16.11
CA LEU A 28 -12.56 15.10 -15.75
C LEU A 28 -11.35 14.45 -16.40
N GLU A 29 -10.26 15.22 -16.42
CA GLU A 29 -8.96 14.80 -16.93
C GLU A 29 -7.88 15.25 -15.94
N ALA A 30 -7.03 14.31 -15.56
CA ALA A 30 -5.98 14.49 -14.57
C ALA A 30 -4.67 13.84 -15.02
N VAL A 31 -3.55 14.20 -14.38
CA VAL A 31 -2.27 13.52 -14.59
C VAL A 31 -2.37 12.02 -14.27
N ALA A 32 -1.61 11.22 -14.99
CA ALA A 32 -1.64 9.76 -14.91
C ALA A 32 -0.81 9.18 -13.76
N ASP A 33 -0.04 10.01 -13.07
CA ASP A 33 0.73 9.63 -11.90
C ASP A 33 0.76 10.79 -10.89
N PRO A 34 0.49 10.55 -9.58
CA PRO A 34 0.50 11.58 -8.56
C PRO A 34 1.77 12.41 -8.50
N VAL A 35 2.94 11.83 -8.77
CA VAL A 35 4.21 12.58 -8.76
C VAL A 35 4.27 13.66 -9.85
N MET A 36 3.52 13.49 -10.95
CA MET A 36 3.43 14.51 -11.99
C MET A 36 2.66 15.76 -11.56
N ALA A 37 1.84 15.67 -10.50
CA ALA A 37 1.23 16.84 -9.87
C ALA A 37 2.20 17.60 -8.97
N GLY A 38 3.40 17.04 -8.74
CA GLY A 38 4.42 17.53 -7.82
C GLY A 38 4.71 16.48 -6.75
N PHE A 39 5.99 16.15 -6.54
CA PHE A 39 6.39 15.12 -5.57
C PHE A 39 5.91 15.45 -4.15
N ASN A 40 6.07 16.69 -3.69
CA ASN A 40 5.62 17.11 -2.37
C ASN A 40 4.10 16.98 -2.22
N SER A 41 3.33 17.40 -3.23
CA SER A 41 1.87 17.26 -3.22
C SER A 41 1.43 15.79 -3.23
N ALA A 42 2.17 14.91 -3.90
CA ALA A 42 1.93 13.47 -3.83
C ALA A 42 2.18 12.93 -2.42
N ILE A 43 3.27 13.35 -1.75
CA ILE A 43 3.54 12.97 -0.36
C ILE A 43 2.43 13.47 0.57
N GLU A 44 2.01 14.72 0.43
CA GLU A 44 0.93 15.32 1.24
C GLU A 44 -0.42 14.61 1.03
N LEU A 45 -0.75 14.28 -0.23
CA LEU A 45 -1.91 13.45 -0.57
C LEU A 45 -1.88 12.12 0.20
N PHE A 46 -0.73 11.45 0.23
CA PHE A 46 -0.57 10.18 0.93
C PHE A 46 -0.40 10.30 2.45
N ARG A 47 -0.19 11.51 2.98
CA ARG A 47 -0.30 11.78 4.42
C ARG A 47 -1.71 12.18 4.86
N GLY A 48 -2.65 12.24 3.92
CA GLY A 48 -4.03 12.67 4.18
C GLY A 48 -4.17 14.17 4.47
N ALA A 49 -3.21 14.99 4.01
CA ALA A 49 -3.30 16.44 4.10
C ALA A 49 -4.37 17.00 3.14
N GLU A 50 -4.66 18.30 3.25
CA GLU A 50 -5.54 18.98 2.27
C GLU A 50 -4.95 18.87 0.87
N ILE A 51 -5.80 18.52 -0.09
CA ILE A 51 -5.37 18.19 -1.45
C ILE A 51 -5.53 19.42 -2.33
N GLU A 52 -4.41 19.92 -2.84
CA GLU A 52 -4.43 20.86 -3.95
C GLU A 52 -4.91 20.16 -5.23
N LEU A 53 -5.75 20.83 -6.02
CA LEU A 53 -6.28 20.29 -7.28
C LEU A 53 -5.28 20.37 -8.44
N ASN A 54 -3.98 20.35 -8.14
CA ASN A 54 -2.89 20.48 -9.10
C ASN A 54 -2.75 19.26 -10.02
N PHE A 55 -3.30 18.11 -9.63
CA PHE A 55 -3.39 16.91 -10.47
C PHE A 55 -4.40 17.03 -11.62
N LEU A 56 -5.35 17.98 -11.55
CA LEU A 56 -6.30 18.24 -12.64
C LEU A 56 -5.68 19.13 -13.73
N THR A 57 -6.05 18.87 -14.99
CA THR A 57 -5.79 19.84 -16.07
C THR A 57 -6.56 21.14 -15.83
N ASP A 58 -6.12 22.26 -16.38
CA ASP A 58 -6.80 23.56 -16.16
C ASP A 58 -8.26 23.56 -16.65
N LYS A 59 -8.54 22.86 -17.75
CA LYS A 59 -9.90 22.64 -18.24
C LYS A 59 -10.74 21.85 -17.22
N ALA A 60 -10.17 20.79 -16.64
CA ALA A 60 -10.84 19.98 -15.64
C ALA A 60 -11.07 20.74 -14.32
N LYS A 61 -10.14 21.61 -13.90
CA LYS A 61 -10.34 22.51 -12.75
C LYS A 61 -11.55 23.42 -12.96
N MET A 62 -11.69 24.00 -14.15
CA MET A 62 -12.86 24.83 -14.47
C MET A 62 -14.16 24.03 -14.50
N ALA A 63 -14.15 22.84 -15.11
CA ALA A 63 -15.30 21.95 -15.12
C ALA A 63 -15.72 21.54 -13.69
N TRP A 64 -14.74 21.26 -12.82
CA TRP A 64 -14.97 20.95 -11.40
C TRP A 64 -15.65 22.10 -10.67
N VAL A 65 -15.11 23.33 -10.77
CA VAL A 65 -15.69 24.52 -10.11
C VAL A 65 -17.12 24.79 -10.59
N LEU A 66 -17.36 24.71 -11.91
CA LEU A 66 -18.70 24.93 -12.50
C LEU A 66 -19.71 23.82 -12.17
N ALA A 67 -19.24 22.68 -11.66
CA ALA A 67 -20.12 21.61 -11.20
C ALA A 67 -20.70 21.86 -9.80
N PHE A 68 -20.22 22.88 -9.08
CA PHE A 68 -20.62 23.24 -7.72
C PHE A 68 -20.53 22.04 -6.73
N PRO A 69 -19.33 21.48 -6.53
CA PRO A 69 -19.11 20.31 -5.68
C PRO A 69 -19.40 20.63 -4.21
N ARG A 70 -19.93 19.65 -3.48
CA ARG A 70 -20.09 19.72 -2.03
C ARG A 70 -18.78 19.36 -1.33
N PRO A 71 -18.57 19.71 -0.05
CA PRO A 71 -17.35 19.36 0.68
C PRO A 71 -16.97 17.88 0.62
N GLY A 72 -17.95 16.96 0.67
CA GLY A 72 -17.70 15.52 0.56
C GLY A 72 -17.34 15.00 -0.85
N ASP A 73 -17.48 15.81 -1.89
CA ASP A 73 -17.19 15.42 -3.27
C ASP A 73 -15.68 15.44 -3.57
N VAL A 74 -14.88 16.18 -2.79
CA VAL A 74 -13.41 16.20 -2.95
C VAL A 74 -12.81 14.82 -2.72
N ARG A 75 -13.26 14.09 -1.69
CA ARG A 75 -12.84 12.70 -1.47
C ARG A 75 -13.19 11.83 -2.67
N ARG A 76 -14.40 11.96 -3.21
CA ARG A 76 -14.85 11.16 -4.36
C ARG A 76 -14.04 11.46 -5.62
N LEU A 77 -13.67 12.72 -5.83
CA LEU A 77 -12.81 13.15 -6.91
C LEU A 77 -11.46 12.42 -6.86
N VAL A 78 -10.84 12.44 -5.68
CA VAL A 78 -9.52 11.83 -5.46
C VAL A 78 -9.59 10.32 -5.58
N GLU A 79 -10.59 9.68 -4.97
CA GLU A 79 -10.81 8.23 -5.08
C GLU A 79 -11.02 7.80 -6.55
N SER A 80 -11.86 8.53 -7.30
CA SER A 80 -12.12 8.21 -8.71
C SER A 80 -10.88 8.40 -9.58
N TRP A 81 -10.06 9.41 -9.29
CA TRP A 81 -8.79 9.62 -9.99
C TRP A 81 -7.77 8.52 -9.69
N LEU A 82 -7.57 8.18 -8.40
CA LEU A 82 -6.67 7.12 -7.98
C LEU A 82 -7.09 5.76 -8.58
N GLU A 83 -8.39 5.48 -8.60
CA GLU A 83 -8.93 4.28 -9.24
C GLU A 83 -8.67 4.27 -10.75
N ALA A 84 -8.87 5.41 -11.43
CA ALA A 84 -8.62 5.56 -12.86
C ALA A 84 -7.16 5.32 -13.24
N ILE A 85 -6.20 5.64 -12.36
CA ILE A 85 -4.78 5.32 -12.55
C ILE A 85 -4.39 3.95 -11.98
N GLY A 86 -5.34 3.15 -11.50
CA GLY A 86 -5.13 1.78 -11.02
C GLY A 86 -4.57 1.66 -9.60
N ILE A 87 -4.72 2.69 -8.78
CA ILE A 87 -4.42 2.68 -7.34
C ILE A 87 -5.74 2.46 -6.59
N ASN A 88 -5.97 1.21 -6.18
CA ASN A 88 -7.14 0.84 -5.38
C ASN A 88 -6.93 1.23 -3.90
N ARG A 89 -7.97 1.06 -3.07
CA ARG A 89 -7.92 1.38 -1.65
C ARG A 89 -6.77 0.69 -0.91
N GLU A 90 -6.53 -0.60 -1.15
CA GLU A 90 -5.44 -1.34 -0.52
C GLU A 90 -4.07 -0.74 -0.85
N ARG A 91 -3.87 -0.28 -2.09
CA ARG A 91 -2.63 0.40 -2.50
C ARG A 91 -2.51 1.81 -1.96
N VAL A 92 -3.62 2.51 -1.72
CA VAL A 92 -3.61 3.77 -1.00
C VAL A 92 -3.07 3.56 0.42
N ASP A 93 -3.57 2.54 1.12
CA ASP A 93 -3.10 2.22 2.49
C ASP A 93 -1.61 1.84 2.50
N VAL A 94 -1.13 1.12 1.48
CA VAL A 94 0.32 0.85 1.29
C VAL A 94 1.09 2.16 1.11
N LEU A 95 0.62 3.04 0.24
CA LEU A 95 1.30 4.31 -0.06
C LEU A 95 1.34 5.25 1.14
N PHE A 96 0.32 5.23 2.01
CA PHE A 96 0.33 5.94 3.29
C PHE A 96 1.48 5.45 4.17
N GLY A 97 1.67 4.14 4.29
CA GLY A 97 2.82 3.59 5.03
C GLY A 97 4.15 3.94 4.36
N VAL A 98 4.22 3.89 3.03
CA VAL A 98 5.45 4.17 2.27
C VAL A 98 5.98 5.57 2.56
N VAL A 99 5.13 6.59 2.59
CA VAL A 99 5.57 7.99 2.79
C VAL A 99 6.07 8.31 4.20
N ASP A 100 5.79 7.43 5.16
CA ASP A 100 6.25 7.53 6.55
C ASP A 100 7.51 6.69 6.81
N HIS A 101 7.87 5.78 5.90
CA HIS A 101 8.98 4.82 6.06
C HIS A 101 9.85 4.70 4.79
N LEU A 102 10.20 5.82 4.17
CA LEU A 102 10.88 5.85 2.87
C LEU A 102 12.22 5.10 2.88
N GLU A 103 12.99 5.18 3.97
CA GLU A 103 14.28 4.50 4.11
C GLU A 103 14.15 2.96 4.15
N LEU A 104 13.09 2.44 4.78
CA LEU A 104 12.82 0.99 4.81
C LEU A 104 12.36 0.50 3.43
N VAL A 105 11.54 1.31 2.77
CA VAL A 105 11.09 1.07 1.39
C VAL A 105 12.28 1.07 0.43
N GLU A 106 13.20 2.02 0.56
CA GLU A 106 14.43 2.07 -0.26
C GLU A 106 15.28 0.82 -0.07
N ALA A 107 15.51 0.40 1.18
CA ALA A 107 16.24 -0.82 1.47
C ALA A 107 15.59 -2.07 0.85
N ASP A 108 14.26 -2.19 0.97
CA ASP A 108 13.50 -3.31 0.39
C ASP A 108 13.52 -3.29 -1.14
N LEU A 109 13.34 -2.12 -1.77
CA LEU A 109 13.42 -1.98 -3.24
C LEU A 109 14.80 -2.37 -3.76
N GLN A 110 15.87 -1.93 -3.08
CA GLN A 110 17.24 -2.28 -3.45
C GLN A 110 17.49 -3.79 -3.29
N LYS A 111 17.04 -4.38 -2.17
CA LYS A 111 17.25 -5.80 -1.85
C LYS A 111 16.49 -6.74 -2.80
N PHE A 112 15.20 -6.51 -3.02
CA PHE A 112 14.35 -7.47 -3.73
C PHE A 112 14.23 -7.20 -5.24
N TYR A 113 14.38 -5.95 -5.65
CA TYR A 113 14.13 -5.54 -7.04
C TYR A 113 15.31 -4.81 -7.69
N SER A 114 16.37 -4.50 -6.94
CA SER A 114 17.51 -3.71 -7.41
C SER A 114 17.07 -2.37 -8.01
N LEU A 115 16.11 -1.71 -7.36
CA LEU A 115 15.55 -0.43 -7.77
C LEU A 115 15.91 0.67 -6.78
N ASP A 116 16.32 1.82 -7.32
CA ASP A 116 16.52 3.07 -6.56
C ASP A 116 15.18 3.77 -6.33
N LEU A 117 14.84 4.05 -5.06
CA LEU A 117 13.64 4.81 -4.69
C LEU A 117 13.66 6.23 -5.26
N GLY A 118 14.85 6.82 -5.46
CA GLY A 118 15.03 8.11 -6.12
C GLY A 118 14.49 8.16 -7.56
N SER A 119 14.23 7.00 -8.18
CA SER A 119 13.56 6.88 -9.48
C SER A 119 12.09 7.34 -9.41
N TRP A 120 11.47 7.32 -8.22
CA TRP A 120 10.09 7.73 -8.02
C TRP A 120 9.86 9.23 -8.22
N PRO A 121 10.54 10.14 -7.49
CA PRO A 121 10.41 11.58 -7.73
C PRO A 121 10.85 12.00 -9.15
N ARG A 122 11.72 11.23 -9.81
CA ARG A 122 12.12 11.46 -11.21
C ARG A 122 11.08 11.01 -12.24
N GLY A 123 10.04 10.29 -11.82
CA GLY A 123 9.00 9.74 -12.71
C GLY A 123 9.41 8.48 -13.49
N GLU A 124 10.58 7.90 -13.20
CA GLU A 124 11.07 6.65 -13.80
C GLU A 124 10.38 5.42 -13.17
N LEU A 125 10.07 5.53 -11.87
CA LEU A 125 9.24 4.58 -11.12
C LEU A 125 7.87 5.21 -10.89
N SER A 126 6.82 4.66 -11.49
CA SER A 126 5.46 5.19 -11.30
C SER A 126 4.93 4.87 -9.89
N THR A 127 4.10 5.74 -9.31
CA THR A 127 3.49 5.57 -7.99
C THR A 127 2.71 4.26 -7.90
N ARG A 128 1.94 3.92 -8.95
CA ARG A 128 1.25 2.63 -9.05
C ARG A 128 2.21 1.44 -8.98
N ARG A 129 3.35 1.52 -9.67
CA ARG A 129 4.34 0.43 -9.70
C ARG A 129 5.02 0.29 -8.35
N LEU A 130 5.36 1.40 -7.70
CA LEU A 130 5.86 1.40 -6.33
C LEU A 130 4.88 0.67 -5.39
N ALA A 131 3.61 1.05 -5.40
CA ALA A 131 2.59 0.42 -4.57
C ALA A 131 2.50 -1.11 -4.80
N VAL A 132 2.49 -1.55 -6.07
CA VAL A 132 2.45 -2.98 -6.43
C VAL A 132 3.69 -3.74 -5.96
N LEU A 133 4.89 -3.15 -6.10
CA LEU A 133 6.13 -3.80 -5.69
C LEU A 133 6.17 -3.99 -4.17
N ILE A 134 5.77 -2.98 -3.42
CA ILE A 134 5.73 -3.03 -1.96
C ILE A 134 4.61 -3.96 -1.49
N GLU A 135 3.42 -3.88 -2.07
CA GLU A 135 2.32 -4.82 -1.83
C GLU A 135 2.77 -6.28 -2.04
N GLY A 136 3.57 -6.57 -3.07
CA GLY A 136 4.11 -7.90 -3.34
C GLY A 136 5.06 -8.45 -2.26
N LEU A 137 5.60 -7.59 -1.40
CA LEU A 137 6.45 -7.98 -0.27
C LEU A 137 5.66 -8.24 1.02
N ARG A 138 4.32 -8.12 1.00
CA ARG A 138 3.47 -8.22 2.20
C ARG A 138 3.71 -9.47 3.05
N HIS A 139 3.98 -10.59 2.40
CA HIS A 139 4.18 -11.88 3.05
C HIS A 139 5.66 -12.28 3.16
N ARG A 140 6.58 -11.33 2.97
CA ARG A 140 8.02 -11.55 3.10
C ARG A 140 8.46 -11.18 4.53
N PRO A 141 8.86 -12.16 5.36
CA PRO A 141 9.34 -11.90 6.72
C PRO A 141 10.67 -11.15 6.76
N ASP A 142 11.37 -11.09 5.62
CA ASP A 142 12.64 -10.39 5.45
C ASP A 142 12.50 -9.03 4.74
N SER A 143 11.27 -8.53 4.58
CA SER A 143 10.96 -7.14 4.22
C SER A 143 11.00 -6.27 5.47
N LEU A 144 11.86 -5.25 5.45
CA LEU A 144 11.99 -4.32 6.57
C LEU A 144 10.75 -3.43 6.72
N PHE A 145 10.19 -2.98 5.59
CA PHE A 145 8.99 -2.14 5.59
C PHE A 145 7.79 -2.86 6.22
N TRP A 146 7.53 -4.11 5.83
CA TRP A 146 6.39 -4.85 6.36
C TRP A 146 6.61 -5.37 7.77
N ALA A 147 7.84 -5.68 8.15
CA ALA A 147 8.16 -6.00 9.54
C ALA A 147 7.85 -4.83 10.49
N GLU A 148 8.14 -3.59 10.06
CA GLU A 148 7.85 -2.39 10.84
C GLU A 148 6.35 -2.05 10.82
N THR A 149 5.73 -1.99 9.64
CA THR A 149 4.37 -1.45 9.47
C THR A 149 3.25 -2.42 9.81
N GLN A 150 3.42 -3.72 9.58
CA GLN A 150 2.39 -4.70 9.92
C GLN A 150 2.50 -5.22 11.34
N SER A 151 3.64 -5.08 12.03
CA SER A 151 3.90 -5.64 13.37
C SER A 151 3.65 -7.16 13.52
N GLU A 152 3.18 -7.83 12.46
CA GLU A 152 2.79 -9.23 12.44
C GLU A 152 4.01 -10.15 12.42
N PHE A 153 5.12 -9.73 11.83
CA PHE A 153 6.34 -10.54 11.75
C PHE A 153 7.49 -9.83 12.45
N ASP A 154 8.35 -10.61 13.11
CA ASP A 154 9.63 -10.07 13.57
C ASP A 154 10.54 -9.93 12.34
N PRO A 155 11.28 -8.82 12.18
CA PRO A 155 12.24 -8.70 11.09
C PRO A 155 13.27 -9.83 11.20
N MET A 156 13.38 -10.62 10.13
CA MET A 156 14.27 -11.78 10.08
C MET A 156 15.36 -11.59 9.03
N SER A 157 16.58 -12.04 9.35
CA SER A 157 17.63 -12.17 8.35
C SER A 157 17.30 -13.30 7.37
N THR A 158 17.88 -13.25 6.17
CA THR A 158 17.71 -14.29 5.15
C THR A 158 18.09 -15.67 5.68
N GLU A 159 19.17 -15.75 6.47
CA GLU A 159 19.64 -16.98 7.09
C GLU A 159 18.61 -17.53 8.09
N ALA A 160 18.01 -16.65 8.90
CA ALA A 160 16.95 -17.04 9.83
C ALA A 160 15.72 -17.57 9.08
N VAL A 161 15.35 -16.97 7.95
CA VAL A 161 14.25 -17.47 7.09
C VAL A 161 14.59 -18.84 6.51
N ILE A 162 15.81 -19.05 6.04
CA ILE A 162 16.26 -20.34 5.50
C ILE A 162 16.23 -21.42 6.59
N LEU A 163 16.79 -21.14 7.76
CA LEU A 163 16.79 -22.09 8.90
C LEU A 163 15.37 -22.46 9.33
N ALA A 164 14.48 -21.47 9.40
CA ALA A 164 13.07 -21.70 9.69
C ALA A 164 12.36 -22.52 8.59
N GLY A 165 12.73 -22.32 7.32
CA GLY A 165 12.26 -23.15 6.20
C GLY A 165 12.73 -24.60 6.30
N ILE A 166 13.99 -24.83 6.70
CA ILE A 166 14.53 -26.18 6.94
C ILE A 166 13.75 -26.88 8.05
N PHE A 167 13.44 -26.19 9.15
CA PHE A 167 12.57 -26.75 10.18
C PHE A 167 11.25 -27.23 9.60
N GLY A 168 10.55 -26.39 8.83
CA GLY A 168 9.26 -26.77 8.25
C GLY A 168 9.34 -27.93 7.27
N ALA A 169 10.44 -28.04 6.52
CA ALA A 169 10.68 -29.20 5.66
C ALA A 169 10.88 -30.51 6.46
N LEU A 170 11.44 -30.44 7.67
CA LEU A 170 11.71 -31.60 8.52
C LEU A 170 10.51 -32.01 9.38
N THR A 171 9.74 -31.04 9.88
CA THR A 171 8.63 -31.29 10.81
C THR A 171 7.27 -31.36 10.12
N GLY A 172 7.15 -30.83 8.90
CA GLY A 172 5.87 -30.66 8.20
C GLY A 172 5.04 -29.48 8.70
N GLU A 173 5.54 -28.72 9.69
CA GLU A 173 4.85 -27.57 10.29
C GLU A 173 5.66 -26.28 10.10
N PRO A 174 5.02 -25.13 9.79
CA PRO A 174 5.74 -23.87 9.66
C PRO A 174 6.44 -23.51 10.97
N HIS A 175 7.71 -23.13 10.90
CA HIS A 175 8.44 -22.69 12.09
C HIS A 175 7.72 -21.51 12.76
N PRO A 176 7.58 -21.48 14.10
CA PRO A 176 6.84 -20.43 14.80
C PRO A 176 7.27 -19.00 14.44
N LEU A 177 8.56 -18.77 14.17
CA LEU A 177 9.08 -17.45 13.75
C LEU A 177 8.53 -16.97 12.38
N LEU A 178 8.10 -17.89 11.51
CA LEU A 178 7.46 -17.56 10.24
C LEU A 178 5.94 -17.38 10.39
N MET A 179 5.39 -17.56 11.60
CA MET A 179 3.99 -17.27 11.90
C MET A 179 3.84 -15.85 12.41
N ALA A 180 2.71 -15.22 12.05
CA ALA A 180 2.35 -13.92 12.60
C ALA A 180 2.37 -13.95 14.15
N ARG A 181 2.83 -12.87 14.82
CA ARG A 181 2.94 -12.73 16.28
C ARG A 181 1.64 -13.14 16.98
N LYS A 182 0.49 -12.69 16.45
CA LYS A 182 -0.83 -13.08 16.97
C LYS A 182 -1.07 -14.59 16.95
N ASN A 183 -0.68 -15.27 15.87
CA ASN A 183 -0.81 -16.72 15.77
C ASN A 183 0.13 -17.44 16.76
N ARG A 184 1.35 -16.92 16.97
CA ARG A 184 2.26 -17.42 18.00
C ARG A 184 1.67 -17.27 19.41
N GLU A 185 1.08 -16.12 19.72
CA GLU A 185 0.42 -15.87 21.01
C GLU A 185 -0.77 -16.83 21.22
N GLU A 186 -1.59 -17.04 20.21
CA GLU A 186 -2.72 -17.99 20.29
C GLU A 186 -2.24 -19.43 20.50
N VAL A 187 -1.18 -19.86 19.80
CA VAL A 187 -0.56 -21.18 19.99
C VAL A 187 0.03 -21.31 21.40
N ALA A 188 0.76 -20.30 21.87
CA ALA A 188 1.33 -20.28 23.22
C ALA A 188 0.25 -20.31 24.31
N GLN A 189 -0.85 -19.58 24.13
CA GLN A 189 -2.00 -19.59 25.04
C GLN A 189 -2.70 -20.95 25.06
N LYS A 190 -2.90 -21.58 23.89
CA LYS A 190 -3.47 -22.93 23.80
C LYS A 190 -2.56 -23.98 24.44
N ALA A 191 -1.25 -23.90 24.23
CA ALA A 191 -0.27 -24.77 24.87
C ALA A 191 -0.28 -24.61 26.38
N ALA A 192 -0.23 -23.37 26.88
CA ALA A 192 -0.30 -23.08 28.33
C ALA A 192 -1.65 -23.51 28.95
N ALA A 193 -2.76 -23.38 28.20
CA ALA A 193 -4.06 -23.87 28.64
C ALA A 193 -4.10 -25.40 28.73
N MET A 194 -3.55 -26.10 27.73
CA MET A 194 -3.41 -27.57 27.75
C MET A 194 -2.52 -28.05 28.88
N GLU A 195 -1.37 -27.41 29.12
CA GLU A 195 -0.49 -27.73 30.26
C GLU A 195 -1.19 -27.53 31.61
N ARG A 196 -2.03 -26.50 31.75
CA ARG A 196 -2.85 -26.30 32.95
C ARG A 196 -3.93 -27.37 33.11
N MET A 197 -4.48 -27.90 32.02
CA MET A 197 -5.47 -28.99 32.06
C MET A 197 -4.80 -30.33 32.42
N THR A 198 -3.65 -30.64 31.81
CA THR A 198 -2.90 -31.86 32.10
C THR A 198 -2.31 -31.85 33.52
N ALA A 199 -1.81 -30.71 34.01
CA ALA A 199 -1.36 -30.55 35.39
C ALA A 199 -2.49 -30.68 36.42
N ARG A 200 -3.75 -30.46 36.02
CA ARG A 200 -4.95 -30.70 36.82
C ARG A 200 -5.50 -32.12 36.69
N GLY A 201 -4.82 -33.01 35.96
CA GLY A 201 -5.22 -34.41 35.77
C GLY A 201 -6.42 -34.60 34.83
N LEU A 202 -6.77 -33.58 34.05
CA LEU A 202 -7.83 -33.64 33.04
C LEU A 202 -7.20 -33.87 31.67
N THR A 203 -7.32 -35.08 31.13
CA THR A 203 -7.10 -35.32 29.70
C THR A 203 -8.34 -34.86 28.95
N ALA A 204 -8.17 -34.11 27.86
CA ALA A 204 -9.26 -33.76 26.97
C ALA A 204 -9.95 -35.07 26.53
N GLY A 205 -11.23 -35.21 26.89
CA GLY A 205 -12.01 -36.42 26.59
C GLY A 205 -12.17 -36.62 25.09
N ASP A 206 -12.20 -37.91 24.70
CA ASP A 206 -12.48 -38.43 23.36
C ASP A 206 -13.75 -37.82 22.72
#